data_AF-A0A0L8AIU9-F1
#
_entry.id   AF-A0A0L8AIU9-F1
#
_cell.length_a   1.000
_cell.length_b   1.000
_cell.length_c   1.000
_cell.angle_alpha   90.00
_cell.angle_beta   90.00
_cell.angle_gamma   90.00
#
_symmetry.space_group_name_H-M   'P 1'
#
loop_
_entity.id
_entity.type
_entity.pdbx_description
1 polymer ?
#
loop_
_entity_poly.entity_id
_entity_poly.type
_entity_poly.pdbx_seq_one_letter_code
_entity_poly.pdbx_strand_id
1 'polypeptide(L)'
;MAKSKINWRNHFIELLVVVIGITIAFAMENWAEKRRDRESQINYLTSLRDDITNDNIELKHIMDSSKVLNRNIDFLMRYVYASGPLEDLKYGHITSTYSAPYFNAKDGTYHSLVNSGSLDLISNYKLRASITDLYNFHYDEIAKADDFIHDLVNGQIYPYMIENIQFGTAQFGQNEILDDKPLKNNKVRNMIGSYTNLLKEREAIYRLTSVKCDSLLIDINAELVKLK
;
A
#
# COMPACT_ATOMS: atom_id res chain seq x y z
N MET A 1 68.84 3.50 51.80
CA MET A 1 67.75 3.43 50.77
C MET A 1 66.51 4.08 51.35
N ALA A 2 66.16 5.27 50.90
CA ALA A 2 64.95 5.97 51.35
C ALA A 2 63.71 5.31 50.71
N LYS A 3 62.84 4.71 51.53
CA LYS A 3 61.52 4.25 51.08
C LYS A 3 60.66 5.50 50.81
N SER A 4 60.37 5.80 49.54
CA SER A 4 59.37 6.82 49.22
C SER A 4 58.02 6.34 49.77
N LYS A 5 57.38 7.17 50.59
CA LYS A 5 56.00 6.91 51.02
C LYS A 5 55.09 7.20 49.82
N ILE A 6 54.57 6.15 49.18
CA ILE A 6 53.58 6.27 48.12
C ILE A 6 52.36 7.02 48.66
N ASN A 7 52.00 8.13 48.01
CA ASN A 7 50.93 8.99 48.46
C ASN A 7 49.59 8.53 47.86
N TRP A 8 49.05 7.43 48.40
CA TRP A 8 47.84 6.74 47.90
C TRP A 8 46.60 7.64 47.73
N ARG A 9 46.48 8.71 48.53
CA ARG A 9 45.39 9.70 48.38
C ARG A 9 45.46 10.39 47.01
N ASN A 10 46.66 10.74 46.55
CA ASN A 10 46.85 11.41 45.27
C ASN A 10 46.51 10.47 44.12
N HIS A 11 46.98 9.23 44.16
CA HIS A 11 46.67 8.23 43.13
C HIS A 11 45.18 7.88 43.08
N PHE A 12 44.48 7.87 44.21
CA PHE A 12 43.03 7.67 44.23
C PHE A 12 42.26 8.84 43.59
N ILE A 13 42.66 10.08 43.87
CA ILE A 13 42.08 11.27 43.23
C ILE A 13 42.36 11.25 41.72
N GLU A 14 43.59 10.90 41.32
CA GLU A 14 43.98 10.75 39.91
C GLU A 14 43.12 9.71 39.19
N LEU A 15 42.93 8.53 39.80
CA LEU A 15 42.03 7.50 39.28
C LEU A 15 40.58 8.00 39.17
N LEU A 16 40.06 8.69 40.18
CA LEU A 16 38.71 9.26 40.15
C LEU A 16 38.54 10.27 39.02
N VAL A 17 39.52 11.15 38.81
CA VAL A 17 39.50 12.13 37.72
C VAL A 17 39.47 11.43 36.36
N VAL A 18 40.28 10.37 36.17
CA VAL A 18 40.28 9.58 34.94
C VAL A 18 38.93 8.89 34.73
N VAL A 19 38.35 8.26 35.75
CA VAL A 19 37.05 7.59 35.67
C VAL A 19 35.93 8.58 35.34
N ILE A 20 35.92 9.76 35.97
CA ILE A 20 34.94 10.82 35.69
C ILE A 20 35.11 11.33 34.26
N GLY A 21 36.34 11.58 33.81
CA GLY A 21 36.63 12.03 32.46
C GLY A 21 36.11 11.06 31.40
N ILE A 22 36.41 9.77 31.55
CA ILE A 22 35.93 8.72 30.65
C ILE A 22 34.40 8.60 30.69
N THR A 23 33.80 8.66 31.88
CA THR A 23 32.34 8.57 32.03
C THR A 23 31.63 9.73 31.36
N ILE A 24 32.13 10.96 31.51
CA ILE A 24 31.58 12.15 30.84
C ILE A 24 31.72 12.02 29.32
N ALA A 25 32.87 11.55 28.82
CA ALA A 25 33.08 11.34 27.39
C ALA A 25 32.07 10.35 26.80
N PHE A 26 31.87 9.19 27.44
CA PHE A 26 30.84 8.23 27.03
C PHE A 26 29.42 8.78 27.15
N ALA A 27 29.12 9.57 28.19
CA ALA A 27 27.82 10.20 28.34
C ALA A 27 27.53 11.20 27.23
N MET A 28 28.53 11.99 26.81
CA MET A 28 28.43 12.92 25.70
C MET A 28 28.24 12.20 24.36
N GLU A 29 28.98 11.12 24.11
CA GLU A 29 28.82 10.31 22.89
C GLU A 29 27.42 9.70 22.82
N ASN A 30 26.97 9.05 23.89
CA ASN A 30 25.63 8.47 23.98
C ASN A 30 24.52 9.50 23.80
N TRP A 31 24.71 10.73 24.30
CA TRP A 31 23.75 11.83 24.09
C TRP A 31 23.72 12.29 22.63
N ALA A 32 24.89 12.44 22.00
CA ALA A 32 25.00 12.80 20.59
C ALA A 32 24.41 11.71 19.68
N GLU A 33 24.62 10.43 19.99
CA GLU A 33 24.04 9.28 19.29
C GLU A 33 22.51 9.28 19.40
N LYS A 34 21.95 9.34 20.63
CA LYS A 34 20.50 9.42 20.84
C LYS A 34 19.84 10.60 20.13
N ARG A 35 20.55 11.72 20.00
CA ARG A 35 20.05 12.87 19.25
C ARG A 35 19.98 12.59 17.75
N ARG A 36 21.04 12.00 17.18
CA ARG A 36 21.09 11.56 15.78
C ARG A 36 20.02 10.51 15.46
N ASP A 37 19.80 9.55 16.35
CA ASP A 37 18.76 8.53 16.23
C ASP A 37 17.36 9.16 16.23
N ARG A 38 17.10 10.11 17.13
CA ARG A 38 15.83 10.84 17.19
C ARG A 38 15.58 11.64 15.91
N GLU A 39 16.59 12.34 15.40
CA GLU A 39 16.49 13.08 14.13
C GLU A 39 16.19 12.14 12.96
N SER A 40 16.84 10.97 12.92
CA SER A 40 16.61 9.93 11.91
C SER A 40 15.20 9.34 12.01
N GLN A 41 14.73 9.04 13.23
CA GLN A 41 13.38 8.54 13.48
C GLN A 41 12.32 9.54 12.99
N ILE A 42 12.51 10.84 13.25
CA ILE A 42 11.60 11.90 12.77
C ILE A 42 11.55 11.93 11.24
N ASN A 43 12.70 11.86 10.58
CA ASN A 43 12.79 11.86 9.12
C ASN A 43 12.04 10.66 8.53
N TYR A 44 12.31 9.45 9.04
CA TYR A 44 11.64 8.23 8.58
C TYR A 44 10.12 8.26 8.81
N LEU A 45 9.66 8.65 10.01
CA LEU A 45 8.23 8.75 10.29
C LEU A 45 7.55 9.82 9.42
N THR A 46 8.25 10.90 9.08
CA THR A 46 7.74 11.93 8.17
C THR A 46 7.59 11.38 6.76
N SER A 47 8.61 10.69 6.24
CA SER A 47 8.55 10.05 4.93
C SER A 47 7.47 8.97 4.86
N LEU A 48 7.38 8.10 5.87
CA LEU A 48 6.32 7.07 5.95
C LEU A 48 4.93 7.70 5.97
N ARG A 49 4.72 8.78 6.72
CA ARG A 49 3.45 9.50 6.74
C ARG A 49 3.09 9.99 5.33
N ASP A 50 4.05 10.56 4.61
CA ASP A 50 3.80 11.12 3.28
C ASP A 50 3.50 10.02 2.26
N ASP A 51 4.24 8.91 2.30
CA ASP A 51 3.99 7.70 1.49
C ASP A 51 2.58 7.15 1.76
N ILE A 52 2.25 6.86 3.02
CA ILE A 52 0.95 6.31 3.43
C ILE A 52 -0.20 7.28 3.10
N THR A 53 0.02 8.58 3.22
CA THR A 53 -0.98 9.60 2.86
C THR A 53 -1.30 9.51 1.37
N ASN A 54 -0.28 9.44 0.53
CA ASN A 54 -0.46 9.36 -0.90
C ASN A 54 -1.13 8.04 -1.32
N ASP A 55 -0.70 6.92 -0.73
CA ASP A 55 -1.27 5.60 -1.00
C ASP A 55 -2.76 5.55 -0.63
N ASN A 56 -3.13 6.16 0.50
CA ASN A 56 -4.52 6.24 0.92
C ASN A 56 -5.38 7.12 -0.02
N ILE A 57 -4.82 8.21 -0.54
CA ILE A 57 -5.49 9.04 -1.55
C ILE A 57 -5.70 8.23 -2.84
N GLU A 58 -4.68 7.48 -3.27
CA GLU A 58 -4.75 6.65 -4.45
C GLU A 58 -5.79 5.53 -4.31
N LEU A 59 -5.80 4.81 -3.17
CA LEU A 59 -6.82 3.80 -2.87
C LEU A 59 -8.24 4.37 -2.96
N LYS A 60 -8.47 5.54 -2.35
CA LYS A 60 -9.78 6.22 -2.40
C LYS A 60 -10.17 6.58 -3.83
N HIS A 61 -9.23 7.11 -4.62
CA HIS A 61 -9.46 7.43 -6.03
C HIS A 61 -9.75 6.18 -6.89
N ILE A 62 -9.02 5.09 -6.66
CA ILE A 62 -9.24 3.81 -7.34
C ILE A 62 -10.63 3.25 -6.98
N MET A 63 -11.03 3.29 -5.70
CA MET A 63 -12.37 2.86 -5.28
C MET A 63 -13.47 3.72 -5.91
N ASP A 64 -13.26 5.04 -6.02
CA ASP A 64 -14.22 5.94 -6.64
C ASP A 64 -14.35 5.71 -8.15
N SER A 65 -13.24 5.55 -8.87
CA SER A 65 -13.25 5.22 -10.30
C SER A 65 -13.85 3.84 -10.58
N SER A 66 -13.64 2.87 -9.67
CA SER A 66 -14.23 1.54 -9.75
C SER A 66 -15.76 1.54 -9.64
N LYS A 67 -16.40 2.60 -9.13
CA LYS A 67 -17.87 2.70 -9.13
C LYS A 67 -18.46 2.71 -10.53
N VAL A 68 -17.80 3.36 -11.49
CA VAL A 68 -18.24 3.39 -12.89
C VAL A 68 -18.04 2.03 -13.53
N LEU A 69 -16.89 1.41 -13.30
CA LEU A 69 -16.58 0.04 -13.71
C LEU A 69 -17.64 -0.94 -13.22
N ASN A 70 -17.93 -0.94 -11.91
CA ASN A 70 -18.89 -1.84 -11.28
C ASN A 70 -20.30 -1.66 -11.85
N ARG A 71 -20.75 -0.40 -12.10
CA ARG A 71 -22.05 -0.15 -12.75
C ARG A 71 -22.13 -0.74 -14.16
N ASN A 72 -21.06 -0.58 -14.93
CA ASN A 72 -20.99 -1.12 -16.29
C ASN A 72 -20.98 -2.65 -16.30
N ILE A 73 -20.23 -3.26 -15.38
CA ILE A 73 -20.18 -4.72 -15.20
C ILE A 73 -21.52 -5.26 -14.71
N ASP A 74 -22.16 -4.62 -13.75
CA ASP A 74 -23.49 -5.01 -13.25
C ASP A 74 -24.54 -4.97 -14.36
N PHE A 75 -24.50 -3.93 -15.22
CA PHE A 75 -25.34 -3.85 -16.40
C PHE A 75 -25.07 -5.03 -17.35
N LEU A 76 -23.80 -5.27 -17.71
CA LEU A 76 -23.41 -6.36 -18.60
C LEU A 76 -23.83 -7.72 -18.02
N MET A 77 -23.67 -7.93 -16.72
CA MET A 77 -24.07 -9.14 -16.02
C MET A 77 -25.57 -9.40 -16.24
N ARG A 78 -26.41 -8.41 -15.95
CA ARG A 78 -27.87 -8.52 -16.13
C ARG A 78 -28.23 -8.77 -17.58
N TYR A 79 -27.57 -8.07 -18.49
CA TYR A 79 -27.77 -8.22 -19.93
C TYR A 79 -27.48 -9.65 -20.42
N VAL A 80 -26.37 -10.24 -19.99
CA VAL A 80 -25.97 -11.60 -20.40
C VAL A 80 -26.92 -12.70 -19.87
N TYR A 81 -27.65 -12.43 -18.79
CA TYR A 81 -28.60 -13.38 -18.18
C TYR A 81 -30.04 -13.19 -18.64
N ALA A 82 -30.52 -11.95 -18.70
CA ALA A 82 -31.92 -11.65 -19.01
C ALA A 82 -32.14 -11.25 -20.48
N SER A 83 -31.08 -10.89 -21.20
CA SER A 83 -31.13 -10.19 -22.49
C SER A 83 -31.86 -8.85 -22.42
N GLY A 84 -31.50 -7.93 -23.31
CA GLY A 84 -32.14 -6.63 -23.48
C GLY A 84 -31.95 -6.13 -24.90
N PRO A 85 -32.51 -4.95 -25.24
CA PRO A 85 -32.24 -4.29 -26.51
C PRO A 85 -30.74 -4.14 -26.74
N LEU A 86 -30.26 -4.46 -27.94
CA LEU A 86 -28.83 -4.36 -28.29
C LEU A 86 -28.34 -2.92 -28.14
N GLU A 87 -29.22 -1.97 -28.41
CA GLU A 87 -28.96 -0.53 -28.37
C GLU A 87 -28.60 -0.07 -26.95
N ASP A 88 -29.03 -0.77 -25.90
CA ASP A 88 -28.65 -0.43 -24.53
C ASP A 88 -27.20 -0.84 -24.21
N LEU A 89 -26.62 -1.73 -25.01
CA LEU A 89 -25.27 -2.26 -24.80
C LEU A 89 -24.21 -1.36 -25.43
N LYS A 90 -23.64 -0.48 -24.61
CA LYS A 90 -22.63 0.49 -25.02
C LYS A 90 -21.19 -0.04 -24.90
N TYR A 91 -20.28 0.59 -25.63
CA TYR A 91 -18.83 0.34 -25.62
C TYR A 91 -18.27 0.20 -24.20
N GLY A 92 -18.64 1.12 -23.30
CA GLY A 92 -18.18 1.15 -21.90
C GLY A 92 -18.54 -0.11 -21.11
N HIS A 93 -19.65 -0.79 -21.43
CA HIS A 93 -20.05 -2.03 -20.76
C HIS A 93 -19.07 -3.17 -21.06
N ILE A 94 -18.57 -3.23 -22.29
CA ILE A 94 -17.59 -4.25 -22.70
C ILE A 94 -16.20 -3.87 -22.22
N THR A 95 -15.77 -2.62 -22.41
CA THR A 95 -14.39 -2.23 -22.08
C THR A 95 -14.09 -2.24 -20.59
N SER A 96 -15.11 -2.04 -19.76
CA SER A 96 -15.01 -2.20 -18.30
C SER A 96 -14.63 -3.62 -17.88
N THR A 97 -14.79 -4.64 -18.75
CA THR A 97 -14.41 -6.02 -18.44
C THR A 97 -12.90 -6.24 -18.42
N TYR A 98 -12.12 -5.28 -18.94
CA TYR A 98 -10.66 -5.39 -19.01
C TYR A 98 -9.93 -4.08 -18.72
N SER A 99 -10.62 -3.09 -18.10
CA SER A 99 -10.05 -1.78 -17.77
C SER A 99 -10.04 -1.52 -16.26
N ALA A 100 -9.92 -2.56 -15.44
CA ALA A 100 -9.80 -2.39 -13.99
C ALA A 100 -8.57 -1.53 -13.65
N PRO A 101 -8.71 -0.51 -12.79
CA PRO A 101 -7.56 0.16 -12.20
C PRO A 101 -6.87 -0.76 -11.18
N TYR A 102 -5.55 -0.57 -11.01
CA TYR A 102 -4.68 -1.33 -10.10
C TYR A 102 -3.97 -0.37 -9.15
N PHE A 103 -3.68 -0.82 -7.94
CA PHE A 103 -2.98 -0.02 -6.93
C PHE A 103 -1.47 -0.27 -6.99
N ASN A 104 -0.67 0.76 -6.73
CA ASN A 104 0.77 0.62 -6.58
C ASN A 104 1.24 1.31 -5.29
N ALA A 105 1.80 0.53 -4.37
CA ALA A 105 2.23 1.02 -3.06
C ALA A 105 3.51 1.87 -3.16
N LYS A 106 3.62 2.90 -2.31
CA LYS A 106 4.86 3.66 -2.11
C LYS A 106 5.62 3.07 -0.92
N ASP A 107 6.35 1.99 -1.18
CA ASP A 107 7.07 1.21 -0.16
C ASP A 107 8.56 1.54 -0.01
N GLY A 108 9.07 2.52 -0.78
CA GLY A 108 10.48 2.86 -0.81
C GLY A 108 11.07 3.23 0.57
N THR A 109 10.34 4.00 1.38
CA THR A 109 10.78 4.35 2.74
C THR A 109 10.78 3.13 3.65
N TYR A 110 9.74 2.29 3.59
CA TYR A 110 9.64 1.09 4.40
C TYR A 110 10.75 0.08 4.06
N HIS A 111 11.00 -0.17 2.78
CA HIS A 111 12.11 -1.02 2.36
C HIS A 111 13.46 -0.47 2.77
N SER A 112 13.66 0.86 2.71
CA SER A 112 14.89 1.48 3.19
C SER A 112 15.08 1.27 4.70
N LEU A 113 14.02 1.37 5.51
CA LEU A 113 14.06 1.08 6.95
C LEU A 113 14.42 -0.38 7.23
N VAL A 114 13.79 -1.32 6.54
CA VAL A 114 14.04 -2.76 6.71
C VAL A 114 15.46 -3.12 6.29
N ASN A 115 15.88 -2.71 5.09
CA ASN A 115 17.17 -3.08 4.51
C ASN A 115 18.36 -2.46 5.26
N SER A 116 18.16 -1.28 5.87
CA SER A 116 19.19 -0.64 6.70
C SER A 116 19.23 -1.14 8.15
N GLY A 117 18.29 -1.99 8.56
CA GLY A 117 18.13 -2.38 9.97
C GLY A 117 17.63 -1.26 10.88
N SER A 118 17.20 -0.13 10.31
CA SER A 118 16.79 1.08 11.04
C SER A 118 15.36 1.02 11.58
N LEU A 119 14.64 -0.09 11.35
CA LEU A 119 13.27 -0.24 11.85
C LEU A 119 13.19 -0.12 13.38
N ASP A 120 14.25 -0.50 14.09
CA ASP A 120 14.33 -0.37 15.55
C ASP A 120 14.46 1.07 16.06
N LEU A 121 14.81 2.03 15.18
CA LEU A 121 14.74 3.46 15.51
C LEU A 121 13.32 3.88 15.88
N ILE A 122 12.30 3.20 15.36
CA ILE A 122 10.90 3.38 15.80
C ILE A 122 10.73 2.63 17.12
N SER A 123 11.06 3.33 18.21
CA SER A 123 11.05 2.79 19.58
C SER A 123 9.66 2.36 20.07
N ASN A 124 8.59 2.98 19.57
CA ASN A 124 7.22 2.58 19.86
C ASN A 124 6.89 1.25 19.16
N TYR A 125 6.98 0.15 19.92
CA TYR A 125 6.72 -1.20 19.42
C TYR A 125 5.36 -1.36 18.74
N LYS A 126 4.29 -0.76 19.30
CA LYS A 126 2.94 -0.87 18.73
C LYS A 126 2.86 -0.19 17.36
N LEU A 127 3.43 1.02 17.26
CA LEU A 127 3.50 1.75 15.99
C LEU A 127 4.32 0.98 14.96
N ARG A 128 5.51 0.51 15.35
CA ARG A 128 6.39 -0.27 14.50
C ARG A 128 5.70 -1.52 13.96
N ALA A 129 5.06 -2.30 14.83
CA ALA A 129 4.29 -3.47 14.42
C ALA A 129 3.14 -3.12 13.48
N SER A 130 2.44 -2.00 13.72
CA SER A 130 1.33 -1.55 12.87
C SER A 130 1.80 -1.08 11.48
N ILE A 131 2.99 -0.47 11.38
CA ILE A 131 3.66 -0.14 10.11
C ILE A 131 3.99 -1.43 9.37
N THR A 132 4.68 -2.38 10.02
CA THR A 132 5.03 -3.67 9.41
C THR A 132 3.79 -4.42 8.91
N ASP A 133 2.70 -4.42 9.68
CA ASP A 133 1.43 -5.04 9.30
C ASP A 133 0.79 -4.40 8.05
N LEU A 134 0.85 -3.07 7.91
CA LEU A 134 0.38 -2.41 6.69
C LEU A 134 1.15 -2.91 5.45
N TYR A 135 2.48 -2.86 5.49
CA TYR A 135 3.30 -3.18 4.32
C TYR A 135 3.39 -4.68 4.02
N ASN A 136 3.50 -5.54 5.04
CA ASN A 136 3.72 -6.97 4.82
C ASN A 136 2.42 -7.78 4.68
N PHE A 137 1.30 -7.28 5.20
CA PHE A 137 0.02 -8.00 5.16
C PHE A 137 -0.98 -7.25 4.28
N HIS A 138 -1.33 -6.01 4.61
CA HIS A 138 -2.38 -5.29 3.89
C HIS A 138 -2.03 -4.99 2.42
N TYR A 139 -0.80 -4.59 2.11
CA TYR A 139 -0.37 -4.36 0.73
C TYR A 139 -0.15 -5.67 -0.04
N ASP A 140 0.28 -6.74 0.61
CA ASP A 140 0.40 -8.07 0.01
C ASP A 140 -0.99 -8.65 -0.37
N GLU A 141 -1.99 -8.47 0.49
CA GLU A 141 -3.37 -8.87 0.20
C GLU A 141 -3.98 -8.06 -0.96
N ILE A 142 -3.62 -6.77 -1.08
CA ILE A 142 -3.97 -5.97 -2.26
C ILE A 142 -3.33 -6.57 -3.51
N ALA A 143 -2.01 -6.81 -3.49
CA ALA A 143 -1.28 -7.32 -4.64
C ALA A 143 -1.89 -8.65 -5.14
N LYS A 144 -2.17 -9.59 -4.23
CA LYS A 144 -2.83 -10.85 -4.58
C LYS A 144 -4.22 -10.64 -5.20
N ALA A 145 -5.04 -9.76 -4.63
CA ALA A 145 -6.37 -9.48 -5.17
C ALA A 145 -6.31 -8.84 -6.56
N ASP A 146 -5.33 -7.97 -6.80
CA ASP A 146 -5.05 -7.39 -8.10
C ASP A 146 -4.52 -8.42 -9.10
N ASP A 147 -3.65 -9.34 -8.69
CA ASP A 147 -3.12 -10.41 -9.52
C ASP A 147 -4.24 -11.36 -9.99
N PHE A 148 -5.17 -11.74 -9.10
CA PHE A 148 -6.32 -12.57 -9.52
C PHE A 148 -7.18 -11.89 -10.59
N ILE A 149 -7.39 -10.58 -10.46
CA ILE A 149 -8.09 -9.78 -11.47
C ILE A 149 -7.28 -9.74 -12.76
N HIS A 150 -5.98 -9.47 -12.67
CA HIS A 150 -5.08 -9.37 -13.80
C HIS A 150 -5.04 -10.67 -14.61
N ASP A 151 -4.88 -11.80 -13.93
CA ASP A 151 -4.80 -13.14 -14.52
C ASP A 151 -6.12 -13.53 -15.22
N LEU A 152 -7.27 -13.26 -14.59
CA LEU A 152 -8.56 -13.51 -15.22
C LEU A 152 -8.76 -12.62 -16.45
N VAL A 153 -8.41 -11.34 -16.35
CA VAL A 153 -8.55 -10.38 -17.44
C VAL A 153 -7.66 -10.78 -18.62
N ASN A 154 -6.36 -10.94 -18.40
CA ASN A 154 -5.40 -11.19 -19.48
C ASN A 154 -5.44 -12.62 -20.00
N GLY A 155 -5.75 -13.59 -19.14
CA GLY A 155 -5.81 -15.00 -19.53
C GLY A 155 -7.12 -15.40 -20.20
N GLN A 156 -8.25 -14.77 -19.86
CA GLN A 156 -9.57 -15.24 -20.29
C GLN A 156 -10.44 -14.14 -20.91
N ILE A 157 -10.63 -13.00 -20.23
CA ILE A 157 -11.61 -11.98 -20.65
C ILE A 157 -11.12 -11.23 -21.88
N TYR A 158 -9.97 -10.58 -21.79
CA TYR A 158 -9.44 -9.71 -22.82
C TYR A 158 -9.25 -10.44 -24.16
N PRO A 159 -8.65 -11.65 -24.22
CA PRO A 159 -8.53 -12.39 -25.47
C PRO A 159 -9.88 -12.70 -26.10
N TYR A 160 -10.86 -13.14 -25.28
CA TYR A 160 -12.19 -13.47 -25.77
C TYR A 160 -12.91 -12.24 -26.33
N MET A 161 -12.85 -11.11 -25.62
CA MET A 161 -13.53 -9.88 -26.05
C MET A 161 -12.96 -9.35 -27.36
N ILE A 162 -11.64 -9.35 -27.52
CA ILE A 162 -10.98 -8.88 -28.75
C ILE A 162 -11.26 -9.80 -29.94
N GLU A 163 -11.29 -11.11 -29.74
CA GLU A 163 -11.53 -12.08 -30.82
C GLU A 163 -13.00 -12.08 -31.26
N ASN A 164 -13.95 -11.86 -30.34
CA ASN A 164 -15.36 -12.14 -30.59
C ASN A 164 -16.27 -10.91 -30.62
N ILE A 165 -15.87 -9.77 -30.05
CA ILE A 165 -16.73 -8.59 -30.00
C ILE A 165 -16.36 -7.60 -31.09
N GLN A 166 -17.33 -7.32 -31.97
CA GLN A 166 -17.20 -6.28 -32.97
C GLN A 166 -17.79 -4.97 -32.45
N PHE A 167 -16.92 -3.98 -32.24
CA PHE A 167 -17.34 -2.64 -31.86
C PHE A 167 -17.82 -1.84 -33.06
N GLY A 168 -18.91 -1.09 -32.87
CA GLY A 168 -19.27 0.00 -33.76
C GLY A 168 -18.18 1.08 -33.74
N THR A 169 -17.95 1.69 -34.89
CA THR A 169 -16.91 2.71 -35.04
C THR A 169 -17.43 4.07 -34.58
N ALA A 170 -16.78 4.65 -33.56
CA ALA A 170 -17.13 5.96 -33.02
C ALA A 170 -17.10 7.09 -34.07
N GLN A 171 -16.33 6.91 -35.16
CA GLN A 171 -16.34 7.80 -36.34
C GLN A 171 -17.71 7.95 -37.01
N PHE A 172 -18.63 7.00 -36.80
CA PHE A 172 -19.98 7.00 -37.37
C PHE A 172 -21.07 7.24 -36.32
N GLY A 173 -20.70 7.71 -35.12
CA GLY A 173 -21.65 7.96 -34.03
C GLY A 173 -22.21 6.69 -33.37
N GLN A 174 -21.66 5.52 -33.68
CA GLN A 174 -22.05 4.25 -33.07
C GLN A 174 -21.22 4.02 -31.81
N ASN A 175 -21.89 4.01 -30.65
CA ASN A 175 -21.30 3.67 -29.35
C ASN A 175 -21.71 2.26 -28.89
N GLU A 176 -22.24 1.44 -29.79
CA GLU A 176 -22.83 0.13 -29.53
C GLU A 176 -21.93 -0.99 -30.08
N ILE A 177 -22.19 -2.22 -29.63
CA ILE A 177 -21.63 -3.40 -30.29
C ILE A 177 -22.54 -3.85 -31.44
N LEU A 178 -21.96 -4.48 -32.46
CA LEU A 178 -22.70 -4.85 -33.66
C LEU A 178 -23.45 -6.19 -33.54
N ASP A 179 -23.00 -7.08 -32.64
CA ASP A 179 -23.64 -8.38 -32.37
C ASP A 179 -23.44 -8.80 -30.91
N ASP A 180 -24.53 -9.19 -30.23
CA ASP A 180 -24.51 -9.67 -28.84
C ASP A 180 -24.45 -11.20 -28.71
N LYS A 181 -24.56 -11.97 -29.80
CA LYS A 181 -24.50 -13.43 -29.76
C LYS A 181 -23.25 -13.95 -29.04
N PRO A 182 -22.05 -13.36 -29.23
CA PRO A 182 -20.86 -13.82 -28.52
C PRO A 182 -20.91 -13.60 -27.01
N LEU A 183 -21.82 -12.76 -26.51
CA LEU A 183 -22.01 -12.55 -25.07
C LEU A 183 -22.99 -13.57 -24.45
N LYS A 184 -23.83 -14.21 -25.28
CA LYS A 184 -24.92 -15.09 -24.82
C LYS A 184 -24.51 -16.55 -24.69
N ASN A 185 -23.44 -16.82 -23.94
CA ASN A 185 -23.00 -18.19 -23.64
C ASN A 185 -22.49 -18.36 -22.20
N ASN A 186 -22.34 -19.62 -21.79
CA ASN A 186 -21.92 -19.96 -20.44
C ASN A 186 -20.48 -19.52 -20.12
N LYS A 187 -19.59 -19.47 -21.12
CA LYS A 187 -18.21 -18.98 -20.91
C LYS A 187 -18.23 -17.53 -20.47
N VAL A 188 -18.96 -16.65 -21.17
CA VAL A 188 -19.10 -15.24 -20.80
C VAL A 188 -19.81 -15.07 -19.47
N ARG A 189 -20.90 -15.81 -19.22
CA ARG A 189 -21.60 -15.80 -17.91
C ARG A 189 -20.66 -16.09 -16.75
N ASN A 190 -19.85 -17.14 -16.89
CA ASN A 190 -18.92 -17.56 -15.84
C ASN A 190 -17.75 -16.58 -15.70
N MET A 191 -17.20 -16.07 -16.80
CA MET A 191 -16.14 -15.06 -16.77
C MET A 191 -16.60 -13.78 -16.09
N ILE A 192 -17.73 -13.21 -16.52
CA ILE A 192 -18.26 -11.97 -15.94
C ILE A 192 -18.69 -12.18 -14.49
N GLY A 193 -19.37 -13.29 -14.17
CA GLY A 193 -19.74 -13.61 -12.79
C GLY A 193 -18.53 -13.76 -11.87
N SER A 194 -17.47 -14.42 -12.32
CA SER A 194 -16.21 -14.54 -11.56
C SER A 194 -15.53 -13.19 -11.38
N TYR A 195 -15.48 -12.39 -12.44
CA TYR A 195 -14.91 -11.04 -12.40
C TYR A 195 -15.66 -10.13 -11.42
N THR A 196 -17.00 -10.14 -11.42
CA THR A 196 -17.81 -9.38 -10.46
C THR A 196 -17.51 -9.79 -9.01
N ASN A 197 -17.37 -11.09 -8.74
CA ASN A 197 -17.04 -11.57 -7.40
C ASN A 197 -15.66 -11.09 -6.94
N LEU A 198 -14.64 -11.23 -7.80
CA LEU A 198 -13.28 -10.79 -7.51
C LEU A 198 -13.20 -9.27 -7.33
N LEU A 199 -13.89 -8.47 -8.16
CA LEU A 199 -13.93 -7.01 -8.01
C LEU A 199 -14.54 -6.59 -6.66
N LYS A 200 -15.57 -7.30 -6.20
CA LYS A 200 -16.20 -7.05 -4.91
C LYS A 200 -15.28 -7.38 -3.73
N GLU A 201 -14.58 -8.51 -3.81
CA GLU A 201 -13.58 -8.90 -2.80
C GLU A 201 -12.44 -7.89 -2.75
N ARG A 202 -11.90 -7.51 -3.91
CA ARG A 202 -10.87 -6.49 -4.04
C ARG A 202 -11.29 -5.15 -3.45
N GLU A 203 -12.52 -4.68 -3.72
CA GLU A 203 -13.03 -3.43 -3.14
C GLU A 203 -13.07 -3.49 -1.60
N ALA A 204 -13.42 -4.65 -1.02
CA ALA A 204 -13.41 -4.85 0.42
C ALA A 204 -11.99 -4.76 0.99
N ILE A 205 -11.01 -5.39 0.33
CA ILE A 205 -9.59 -5.32 0.70
C ILE A 205 -9.10 -3.87 0.65
N TYR A 206 -9.40 -3.13 -0.42
CA TYR A 206 -9.01 -1.71 -0.56
C TYR A 206 -9.57 -0.85 0.56
N ARG A 207 -10.84 -1.07 0.91
CA ARG A 207 -11.49 -0.35 2.01
C ARG A 207 -10.83 -0.65 3.35
N LEU A 208 -10.53 -1.93 3.64
CA LEU A 208 -9.87 -2.32 4.88
C LEU A 208 -8.48 -1.70 4.99
N THR A 209 -7.70 -1.74 3.91
CA THR A 209 -6.37 -1.13 3.87
C THR A 209 -6.42 0.39 3.99
N SER A 210 -7.39 1.06 3.36
CA SER A 210 -7.59 2.51 3.51
C SER A 210 -7.90 2.90 4.97
N VAL A 211 -8.73 2.12 5.68
CA VAL A 211 -8.98 2.31 7.12
C VAL A 211 -7.71 2.10 7.95
N LYS A 212 -6.89 1.10 7.61
CA LYS A 212 -5.59 0.88 8.25
C LYS A 212 -4.66 2.07 8.04
N CYS A 213 -4.59 2.61 6.82
CA CYS A 213 -3.81 3.83 6.52
C CYS A 213 -4.29 5.02 7.37
N ASP A 214 -5.61 5.28 7.42
CA ASP A 214 -6.18 6.37 8.21
C ASP A 214 -5.80 6.24 9.71
N SER A 215 -5.91 5.04 10.28
CA SER A 215 -5.49 4.77 11.67
C SER A 215 -3.98 5.00 11.87
N LEU A 216 -3.16 4.51 10.96
CA LEU A 216 -1.71 4.57 11.09
C LEU A 216 -1.19 6.02 10.98
N LEU A 217 -1.81 6.83 10.13
CA LEU A 217 -1.49 8.26 10.00
C LEU A 217 -1.75 9.01 11.31
N ILE A 218 -2.80 8.66 12.05
CA ILE A 218 -3.06 9.24 13.38
C ILE A 218 -1.93 8.88 14.35
N ASP A 219 -1.56 7.59 14.40
CA ASP A 219 -0.50 7.11 15.30
C ASP A 219 0.87 7.72 14.97
N ILE A 220 1.22 7.82 13.69
CA ILE A 220 2.49 8.43 13.24
C ILE A 220 2.52 9.91 13.63
N ASN A 221 1.43 10.66 13.39
CA ASN A 221 1.36 12.07 13.75
C ASN A 221 1.46 12.28 15.27
N ALA A 222 0.80 11.43 16.07
CA ALA A 222 0.90 11.48 17.52
C ALA A 222 2.33 11.19 18.01
N GLU A 223 3.04 10.26 17.37
CA GLU A 223 4.43 9.94 17.70
C GLU A 223 5.38 11.08 17.31
N LEU A 224 5.20 11.67 16.12
CA LEU A 224 5.97 12.84 15.67
C LEU A 224 5.83 14.04 16.63
N VAL A 225 4.66 14.24 17.23
CA VAL A 225 4.46 15.29 18.24
C VAL A 225 5.26 15.02 19.51
N LYS A 226 5.37 13.76 19.96
CA LYS A 226 6.19 13.39 21.13
C LYS A 226 7.70 13.53 20.87
N LEU A 227 8.11 13.37 19.62
CA LEU A 227 9.50 13.45 19.18
C LEU A 227 9.95 14.89 18.89
N LYS A 228 9.06 15.89 18.93
CA LYS A 228 9.43 17.31 18.88
C LYS A 228 9.66 17.83 20.30
#